data_AF-A0A3P8GUF6-F1
#
_entry.id   AF-A0A3P8GUF6-F1
#
_cell.length_a   1.000
_cell.length_b   1.000
_cell.length_c   1.000
_cell.angle_alpha   90.00
_cell.angle_beta   90.00
_cell.angle_gamma   90.00
#
_symmetry.space_group_name_H-M   'P 1'
#
loop_
_entity.id
_entity.type
_entity.pdbx_description
1 polymer ?
#
loop_
_entity_poly.entity_id
_entity_poly.type
_entity_poly.pdbx_seq_one_letter_code
_entity_poly.pdbx_strand_id
1 'polypeptide(L)'
;MVPVVNGKTELCTSELEERVQRQLYALYQRDELLTAAGRLVRGFDAQIRIARHARFQLDLLLKRAELHQITLFTEFRLLKDFEKSEMVLSEKKQVKDEERQELYSKLNELNSKIEARKKELEKLAQKEHQLHEEFKASLGEGHKFADFLWKVFKKRIKRKKQETADAGSEESDGSSSSDDSSFDESEDESEEDENVLDLDSCPVGCPIEDFENTCAIRERRLDVEDDMMEEKKQLELLRKDLESCTKKQRIVDSGLKQAQSELEAFQLEKQRKLNELDAIVILRMNQIQYHVNGTVPADLSVGLIFARHNLYILYRRIVALTEEKKRQRREQKDAKDKHVMLQKHKKLFQKELEKLSAICDREMIDKFGKIDDIERMEGVVINPKLEELTTKMLILQEEFEREETELEVSYN
;
A
#
# COMPACT_ATOMS: atom_id res chain seq x y z
N MET A 1 -29.45 -139.75 -42.62
CA MET A 1 -28.83 -138.95 -43.70
C MET A 1 -28.40 -137.62 -43.12
N VAL A 2 -27.09 -137.41 -43.05
CA VAL A 2 -26.44 -136.11 -42.84
C VAL A 2 -26.21 -135.53 -44.24
N PRO A 3 -26.33 -134.20 -44.43
CA PRO A 3 -25.10 -133.44 -44.54
C PRO A 3 -25.09 -132.19 -43.65
N VAL A 4 -24.05 -132.14 -42.83
CA VAL A 4 -23.39 -130.93 -42.34
C VAL A 4 -22.82 -130.22 -43.56
N VAL A 5 -23.13 -128.94 -43.73
CA VAL A 5 -22.28 -128.04 -44.52
C VAL A 5 -21.79 -126.96 -43.58
N ASN A 6 -20.58 -127.21 -43.09
CA ASN A 6 -19.68 -126.20 -42.58
C ASN A 6 -19.29 -125.25 -43.72
N GLY A 7 -19.39 -123.95 -43.45
CA GLY A 7 -18.64 -122.88 -44.12
C GLY A 7 -18.69 -121.66 -43.21
N LYS A 8 -17.87 -121.61 -42.14
CA LYS A 8 -16.60 -120.85 -42.13
C LYS A 8 -16.73 -119.54 -42.92
N THR A 9 -17.14 -118.43 -42.30
CA THR A 9 -16.23 -117.45 -41.66
C THR A 9 -14.83 -117.45 -42.27
N GLU A 10 -14.71 -116.86 -43.45
CA GLU A 10 -13.51 -116.14 -43.88
C GLU A 10 -13.97 -114.80 -44.44
N LEU A 11 -14.36 -113.88 -43.55
CA LEU A 11 -14.11 -112.47 -43.85
C LEU A 11 -12.59 -112.38 -44.02
N CYS A 12 -12.17 -112.01 -45.23
CA CYS A 12 -10.77 -111.80 -45.58
C CYS A 12 -10.10 -110.97 -44.46
N THR A 13 -8.97 -111.42 -43.91
CA THR A 13 -8.24 -110.70 -42.85
C THR A 13 -7.99 -109.24 -43.23
N SER A 14 -7.78 -108.98 -44.53
CA SER A 14 -7.70 -107.64 -45.13
C SER A 14 -8.97 -106.80 -44.93
N GLU A 15 -10.17 -107.38 -45.08
CA GLU A 15 -11.44 -106.65 -44.88
C GLU A 15 -11.70 -106.32 -43.41
N LEU A 16 -11.27 -107.20 -42.51
CA LEU A 16 -11.34 -106.97 -41.06
C LEU A 16 -10.35 -105.88 -40.63
N GLU A 17 -9.13 -105.91 -41.16
CA GLU A 17 -8.11 -104.87 -40.95
C GLU A 17 -8.56 -103.51 -41.51
N GLU A 18 -9.13 -103.47 -42.72
CA GLU A 18 -9.70 -102.25 -43.29
C GLU A 18 -10.86 -101.69 -42.45
N ARG A 19 -11.72 -102.56 -41.91
CA ARG A 19 -12.81 -102.14 -41.02
C ARG A 19 -12.28 -101.54 -39.72
N VAL A 20 -11.25 -102.15 -39.13
CA VAL A 20 -10.59 -101.63 -37.92
C VAL A 20 -9.90 -100.29 -38.21
N GLN A 21 -9.23 -100.15 -39.35
CA GLN A 21 -8.60 -98.88 -39.76
C GLN A 21 -9.64 -97.77 -39.99
N ARG A 22 -10.77 -98.08 -40.64
CA ARG A 22 -11.89 -97.12 -40.81
C ARG A 22 -12.47 -96.70 -39.46
N GLN A 23 -12.63 -97.63 -38.52
CA GLN A 23 -13.09 -97.33 -37.16
C GLN A 23 -12.09 -96.47 -36.38
N LEU A 24 -10.80 -96.79 -36.46
CA LEU A 24 -9.75 -96.02 -35.82
C LEU A 24 -9.69 -94.57 -36.37
N TYR A 25 -9.82 -94.42 -37.68
CA TYR A 25 -9.87 -93.11 -38.33
C TYR A 25 -11.13 -92.32 -37.93
N ALA A 26 -12.30 -92.96 -37.88
CA ALA A 26 -13.53 -92.31 -37.42
C ALA A 26 -13.46 -91.88 -35.95
N LEU A 27 -12.82 -92.67 -35.08
CA LEU A 27 -12.57 -92.30 -33.68
C LEU A 27 -11.63 -91.11 -33.57
N TYR A 28 -10.53 -91.11 -34.33
CA TYR A 28 -9.59 -89.98 -34.39
C TYR A 28 -10.29 -88.70 -34.85
N GLN A 29 -11.08 -88.76 -35.93
CA GLN A 29 -11.86 -87.61 -36.42
C GLN A 29 -12.87 -87.11 -35.39
N ARG A 30 -13.57 -88.02 -34.71
CA ARG A 30 -14.48 -87.66 -33.62
C ARG A 30 -13.75 -86.93 -32.50
N ASP A 31 -12.61 -87.44 -32.07
CA ASP A 31 -11.84 -86.87 -30.97
C ASP A 31 -11.22 -85.51 -31.37
N GLU A 32 -10.83 -85.34 -32.63
CA GLU A 32 -10.41 -84.04 -33.19
C GLU A 32 -11.56 -83.03 -33.20
N LEU A 33 -12.76 -83.44 -33.64
CA LEU A 33 -13.96 -82.60 -33.63
C LEU A 33 -14.39 -82.24 -32.20
N LEU A 34 -14.34 -83.18 -31.26
CA LEU A 34 -14.61 -82.92 -29.84
C LEU A 34 -13.58 -81.94 -29.25
N THR A 35 -12.31 -82.08 -29.62
CA THR A 35 -11.25 -81.16 -29.19
C THR A 35 -11.43 -79.77 -29.80
N ALA A 36 -11.83 -79.68 -31.07
CA ALA A 36 -12.17 -78.42 -31.73
C ALA A 36 -13.39 -77.74 -31.09
N ALA A 37 -14.46 -78.49 -30.84
CA ALA A 37 -15.64 -78.00 -30.13
C ALA A 37 -15.30 -77.53 -28.71
N GLY A 38 -14.48 -78.30 -27.97
CA GLY A 38 -14.00 -77.91 -26.65
C GLY A 38 -13.10 -76.68 -26.65
N ARG A 39 -12.35 -76.43 -27.73
CA ARG A 39 -11.59 -75.17 -27.91
C ARG A 39 -12.53 -73.99 -28.19
N LEU A 40 -13.55 -74.17 -29.02
CA LEU A 40 -14.55 -73.13 -29.31
C LEU A 40 -15.34 -72.73 -28.06
N VAL A 41 -15.82 -73.70 -27.27
CA VAL A 41 -16.54 -73.43 -26.02
C VAL A 41 -15.65 -72.65 -25.04
N ARG A 42 -14.39 -73.08 -24.85
CA ARG A 42 -13.45 -72.36 -23.98
C ARG A 42 -13.14 -70.94 -24.48
N GLY A 43 -13.02 -70.77 -25.81
CA GLY A 43 -12.83 -69.45 -26.43
C GLY A 43 -14.02 -68.53 -26.20
N PHE A 44 -15.23 -69.05 -26.38
CA PHE A 44 -16.48 -68.32 -26.12
C PHE A 44 -16.62 -67.95 -24.63
N ASP A 45 -16.37 -68.88 -23.72
CA ASP A 45 -16.40 -68.62 -22.28
C ASP A 45 -15.37 -67.55 -21.87
N ALA A 46 -14.18 -67.58 -22.46
CA ALA A 46 -13.16 -66.56 -22.24
C ALA A 46 -13.62 -65.18 -22.73
N GLN A 47 -14.23 -65.10 -23.93
CA GLN A 47 -14.80 -63.87 -24.46
C GLN A 47 -15.92 -63.33 -23.57
N ILE A 48 -16.81 -64.20 -23.06
CA ILE A 48 -17.86 -63.80 -22.10
C ILE A 48 -17.23 -63.21 -20.83
N ARG A 49 -16.17 -63.83 -20.29
CA ARG A 49 -15.49 -63.32 -19.09
C ARG A 49 -14.88 -61.94 -19.33
N ILE A 50 -14.22 -61.74 -20.47
CA ILE A 50 -13.66 -60.44 -20.86
C ILE A 50 -14.77 -59.40 -21.01
N ALA A 51 -15.85 -59.73 -21.71
CA ALA A 51 -17.00 -58.85 -21.89
C ALA A 51 -17.66 -58.47 -20.54
N ARG A 52 -17.77 -59.42 -19.60
CA ARG A 52 -18.28 -59.14 -18.24
C ARG A 52 -17.37 -58.18 -17.48
N HIS A 53 -16.05 -58.34 -17.57
CA HIS A 53 -15.11 -57.40 -16.94
C HIS A 53 -15.18 -56.01 -17.57
N ALA A 54 -15.28 -55.92 -18.89
CA ALA A 54 -15.45 -54.64 -19.59
C ALA A 54 -16.77 -53.96 -19.20
N ARG A 55 -17.88 -54.71 -19.13
CA ARG A 55 -19.17 -54.19 -18.68
C ARG A 55 -19.09 -53.62 -17.26
N PHE A 56 -18.49 -54.37 -16.33
CA PHE A 56 -18.32 -53.91 -14.95
C PHE A 56 -17.49 -52.61 -14.86
N GLN A 57 -16.43 -52.49 -15.65
CA GLN A 57 -15.62 -51.26 -15.69
C GLN A 57 -16.42 -50.08 -16.25
N LEU A 58 -17.21 -50.29 -17.31
CA LEU A 58 -18.08 -49.28 -17.88
C LEU A 58 -19.18 -48.86 -16.89
N ASP A 59 -19.81 -49.81 -16.21
CA ASP A 59 -20.83 -49.53 -15.19
C ASP A 59 -20.26 -48.66 -14.06
N LEU A 60 -19.03 -48.94 -13.61
CA LEU A 60 -18.34 -48.14 -12.61
C LEU A 60 -18.06 -46.71 -13.10
N LEU A 61 -17.57 -46.56 -14.34
CA LEU A 61 -17.29 -45.26 -14.94
C LEU A 61 -18.56 -44.44 -15.14
N LEU A 62 -19.63 -45.09 -15.59
CA LEU A 62 -20.93 -44.46 -15.79
C LEU A 62 -21.51 -43.96 -14.45
N LYS A 63 -21.47 -44.80 -13.40
CA LYS A 63 -21.90 -44.37 -12.06
C LYS A 63 -21.03 -43.24 -11.51
N ARG A 64 -19.71 -43.27 -11.76
CA ARG A 64 -18.83 -42.15 -11.40
C ARG A 64 -19.23 -40.86 -12.10
N ALA A 65 -19.52 -40.92 -13.39
CA ALA A 65 -19.92 -39.75 -14.18
C ALA A 65 -21.26 -39.19 -13.70
N GLU A 66 -22.26 -40.06 -13.44
CA GLU A 66 -23.56 -39.65 -12.88
C GLU A 66 -23.39 -38.95 -11.53
N LEU A 67 -22.62 -39.52 -10.62
CA LEU A 67 -22.37 -38.93 -9.30
C LEU A 67 -21.64 -37.59 -9.41
N HIS A 68 -20.64 -37.51 -10.29
CA HIS A 68 -19.93 -36.25 -10.54
C HIS A 68 -20.85 -35.18 -11.15
N GLN A 69 -21.74 -35.56 -12.07
CA GLN A 69 -22.73 -34.65 -12.64
C GLN A 69 -23.68 -34.11 -11.56
N ILE A 70 -24.08 -34.94 -10.59
CA ILE A 70 -24.89 -34.49 -9.45
C ILE A 70 -24.11 -33.47 -8.63
N THR A 71 -22.85 -33.73 -8.28
CA THR A 71 -22.00 -32.77 -7.54
C THR A 71 -21.87 -31.43 -8.29
N LEU A 72 -21.58 -31.47 -9.59
CA LEU A 72 -21.48 -30.26 -10.42
C LEU A 72 -22.81 -29.51 -10.49
N PHE A 73 -23.93 -30.22 -10.58
CA PHE A 73 -25.25 -29.59 -10.59
C PHE A 73 -25.58 -28.93 -9.24
N THR A 74 -25.24 -29.56 -8.12
CA THR A 74 -25.40 -28.97 -6.80
C THR A 74 -24.53 -27.72 -6.62
N GLU A 75 -23.28 -27.76 -7.09
CA GLU A 75 -22.38 -26.62 -7.10
C GLU A 75 -22.93 -25.48 -7.97
N PHE A 76 -23.36 -25.79 -9.20
CA PHE A 76 -23.95 -24.81 -10.11
C PHE A 76 -25.18 -24.13 -9.51
N ARG A 77 -26.08 -24.90 -8.90
CA ARG A 77 -27.28 -24.35 -8.26
C ARG A 77 -26.90 -23.39 -7.14
N LEU A 78 -25.95 -23.77 -6.30
CA LEU A 78 -25.46 -22.91 -5.22
C LEU A 78 -24.84 -21.63 -5.76
N LEU A 79 -23.97 -21.73 -6.78
CA LEU A 79 -23.34 -20.58 -7.42
C LEU A 79 -24.38 -19.61 -8.01
N LYS A 80 -25.43 -20.15 -8.63
CA LYS A 80 -26.52 -19.35 -9.22
C LYS A 80 -27.30 -18.56 -8.16
N ASP A 81 -27.45 -19.09 -6.95
CA ASP A 81 -28.09 -18.38 -5.84
C ASP A 81 -27.23 -17.20 -5.36
N PHE A 82 -25.91 -17.33 -5.39
CA PHE A 82 -24.97 -16.28 -5.02
C PHE A 82 -24.74 -15.24 -6.12
N GLU A 83 -24.88 -15.60 -7.40
CA GLU A 83 -24.59 -14.74 -8.56
C GLU A 83 -25.28 -13.38 -8.47
N LYS A 84 -26.58 -13.35 -8.18
CA LYS A 84 -27.34 -12.09 -8.11
C LYS A 84 -26.85 -11.15 -7.02
N SER A 85 -26.55 -11.69 -5.84
CA SER A 85 -26.11 -10.88 -4.70
C SER A 85 -24.67 -10.44 -4.86
N GLU A 86 -23.81 -11.28 -5.44
CA GLU A 86 -22.43 -10.92 -5.80
C GLU A 86 -22.39 -9.80 -6.84
N MET A 87 -23.22 -9.87 -7.88
CA MET A 87 -23.33 -8.83 -8.89
C MET A 87 -23.68 -7.48 -8.26
N VAL A 88 -24.72 -7.44 -7.41
CA VAL A 88 -25.13 -6.20 -6.71
C VAL A 88 -24.01 -5.64 -5.83
N LEU A 89 -23.29 -6.49 -5.09
CA LEU A 89 -22.17 -6.03 -4.25
C LEU A 89 -20.98 -5.55 -5.09
N SER A 90 -20.70 -6.21 -6.21
CA SER A 90 -19.62 -5.83 -7.14
C SER A 90 -19.93 -4.49 -7.83
N GLU A 91 -21.18 -4.28 -8.25
CA GLU A 91 -21.65 -3.02 -8.82
C GLU A 91 -21.56 -1.89 -7.80
N LYS A 92 -21.99 -2.12 -6.55
CA LYS A 92 -21.84 -1.14 -5.46
C LYS A 92 -20.37 -0.74 -5.24
N LYS A 93 -19.46 -1.71 -5.24
CA LYS A 93 -18.02 -1.44 -5.15
C LYS A 93 -17.55 -0.64 -6.35
N GLN A 94 -17.94 -1.03 -7.57
CA GLN A 94 -17.55 -0.35 -8.81
C GLN A 94 -17.99 1.11 -8.82
N VAL A 95 -19.24 1.41 -8.46
CA VAL A 95 -19.75 2.79 -8.36
C VAL A 95 -18.92 3.61 -7.37
N LYS A 96 -18.55 3.05 -6.22
CA LYS A 96 -17.68 3.73 -5.25
C LYS A 96 -16.24 3.91 -5.75
N ASP A 97 -15.73 2.96 -6.51
CA ASP A 97 -14.43 3.06 -7.16
C ASP A 97 -14.41 4.18 -8.21
N GLU A 98 -15.46 4.30 -9.01
CA GLU A 98 -15.66 5.37 -10.00
C GLU A 98 -15.79 6.74 -9.32
N GLU A 99 -16.64 6.86 -8.29
CA GLU A 99 -16.77 8.09 -7.47
C GLU A 99 -15.41 8.54 -6.91
N ARG A 100 -14.59 7.60 -6.43
CA ARG A 100 -13.25 7.89 -5.91
C ARG A 100 -12.32 8.41 -7.00
N GLN A 101 -12.34 7.80 -8.19
CA GLN A 101 -11.53 8.23 -9.32
C GLN A 101 -11.90 9.64 -9.77
N GLU A 102 -13.19 9.94 -9.86
CA GLU A 102 -13.67 11.29 -10.18
C GLU A 102 -13.27 12.34 -9.13
N LEU A 103 -13.29 11.98 -7.85
CA LEU A 103 -12.82 12.89 -6.80
C LEU A 103 -11.30 13.10 -6.88
N TYR A 104 -10.55 12.06 -7.22
CA TYR A 104 -9.10 12.15 -7.39
C TYR A 104 -8.72 13.05 -8.58
N SER A 105 -9.42 12.94 -9.72
CA SER A 105 -9.21 13.85 -10.85
C SER A 105 -9.53 15.30 -10.47
N LYS A 106 -10.69 15.54 -9.82
CA LYS A 106 -11.08 16.88 -9.32
C LYS A 106 -10.04 17.46 -8.35
N LEU A 107 -9.49 16.66 -7.45
CA LEU A 107 -8.43 17.12 -6.53
C LEU A 107 -7.14 17.49 -7.25
N ASN A 108 -6.73 16.71 -8.26
CA ASN A 108 -5.55 17.03 -9.05
C ASN A 108 -5.74 18.32 -9.86
N GLU A 109 -6.93 18.53 -10.43
CA GLU A 109 -7.28 19.79 -11.10
C GLU A 109 -7.30 20.99 -10.15
N LEU A 110 -7.81 20.84 -8.93
CA LEU A 110 -7.76 21.91 -7.93
C LEU A 110 -6.33 22.21 -7.49
N ASN A 111 -5.50 21.19 -7.28
CA ASN A 111 -4.09 21.36 -6.95
C ASN A 111 -3.33 22.09 -8.06
N SER A 112 -3.55 21.73 -9.33
CA SER A 112 -2.89 22.41 -10.45
C SER A 112 -3.32 23.87 -10.57
N LYS A 113 -4.60 24.19 -10.33
CA LYS A 113 -5.10 25.58 -10.25
C LYS A 113 -4.46 26.36 -9.11
N ILE A 114 -4.32 25.76 -7.92
CA ILE A 114 -3.64 26.39 -6.78
C ILE A 114 -2.17 26.66 -7.10
N GLU A 115 -1.47 25.72 -7.74
CA GLU A 115 -0.07 25.91 -8.15
C GLU A 115 0.08 27.00 -9.21
N ALA A 116 -0.81 27.06 -10.19
CA ALA A 116 -0.81 28.11 -11.21
C ALA A 116 -0.99 29.50 -10.57
N ARG A 117 -1.96 29.62 -9.65
CA ARG A 117 -2.25 30.87 -8.92
C ARG A 117 -1.10 31.28 -7.99
N LYS A 118 -0.45 30.32 -7.32
CA LYS A 118 0.77 30.59 -6.54
C LYS A 118 1.89 31.16 -7.41
N LYS A 119 2.11 30.60 -8.61
CA LYS A 119 3.11 31.12 -9.56
C LYS A 119 2.75 32.52 -10.06
N GLU A 120 1.47 32.83 -10.25
CA GLU A 120 1.02 34.18 -10.62
C GLU A 120 1.26 35.18 -9.48
N LEU A 121 1.01 34.77 -8.23
CA LEU A 121 1.30 35.57 -7.04
C LEU A 121 2.80 35.83 -6.88
N GLU A 122 3.66 34.85 -7.14
CA GLU A 122 5.12 35.03 -7.19
C GLU A 122 5.55 36.02 -8.29
N LYS A 123 4.93 35.97 -9.47
CA LYS A 123 5.19 36.94 -10.55
C LYS A 123 4.75 38.35 -10.17
N LEU A 124 3.60 38.51 -9.50
CA LEU A 124 3.13 39.81 -9.01
C LEU A 124 4.06 40.36 -7.92
N ALA A 125 4.53 39.52 -7.00
CA ALA A 125 5.53 39.91 -5.99
C ALA A 125 6.87 40.33 -6.63
N GLN A 126 7.31 39.66 -7.71
CA GLN A 126 8.48 40.09 -8.48
C GLN A 126 8.27 41.44 -9.16
N LYS A 127 7.08 41.69 -9.75
CA LYS A 127 6.73 43.00 -10.33
C LYS A 127 6.71 44.10 -9.27
N GLU A 128 6.16 43.83 -8.09
CA GLU A 128 6.21 44.76 -6.95
C GLU A 128 7.66 45.08 -6.57
N HIS A 129 8.54 44.07 -6.50
CA HIS A 129 9.96 44.27 -6.24
C HIS A 129 10.65 45.10 -7.32
N GLN A 130 10.36 44.84 -8.60
CA GLN A 130 10.85 45.64 -9.72
C GLN A 130 10.39 47.09 -9.63
N LEU A 131 9.13 47.35 -9.28
CA LEU A 131 8.64 48.72 -9.06
C LEU A 131 9.35 49.41 -7.88
N HIS A 132 9.70 48.65 -6.83
CA HIS A 132 10.52 49.16 -5.72
C HIS A 132 11.97 49.47 -6.14
N GLU A 133 12.57 48.66 -7.00
CA GLU A 133 13.90 48.89 -7.57
C GLU A 133 13.90 50.06 -8.56
N GLU A 134 12.90 50.15 -9.45
CA GLU A 134 12.67 51.28 -10.36
C GLU A 134 12.53 52.59 -9.59
N PHE A 135 11.76 52.57 -8.49
CA PHE A 135 11.61 53.73 -7.60
C PHE A 135 12.94 54.14 -6.94
N LYS A 136 13.74 53.17 -6.47
CA LYS A 136 15.08 53.44 -5.92
C LYS A 136 16.04 53.98 -6.98
N ALA A 137 15.99 53.45 -8.20
CA ALA A 137 16.81 53.88 -9.32
C ALA A 137 16.44 55.29 -9.80
N SER A 138 15.15 55.65 -9.80
CA SER A 138 14.69 57.00 -10.18
C SER A 138 15.09 58.09 -9.18
N LEU A 139 15.29 57.74 -7.91
CA LEU A 139 15.67 58.71 -6.87
C LEU A 139 17.18 59.02 -6.84
N GLY A 140 18.04 58.06 -7.19
CA GLY A 140 19.50 58.21 -7.13
C GLY A 140 20.08 58.42 -5.71
N GLU A 141 21.39 58.23 -5.54
CA GLU A 141 22.07 58.46 -4.25
C GLU A 141 22.24 59.97 -4.00
N GLY A 142 21.36 60.56 -3.18
CA GLY A 142 21.52 61.93 -2.64
C GLY A 142 20.44 62.96 -2.99
N HIS A 143 19.21 62.55 -3.30
CA HIS A 143 18.11 63.48 -3.58
C HIS A 143 17.61 64.18 -2.29
N LYS A 144 17.58 65.52 -2.28
CA LYS A 144 17.18 66.32 -1.09
C LYS A 144 15.72 66.11 -0.65
N PHE A 145 14.90 65.50 -1.51
CA PHE A 145 13.49 65.20 -1.27
C PHE A 145 13.19 63.69 -1.23
N ALA A 146 14.22 62.83 -1.13
CA ALA A 146 14.05 61.37 -1.12
C ALA A 146 13.08 60.89 -0.03
N ASP A 147 13.14 61.48 1.17
CA ASP A 147 12.25 61.12 2.28
C ASP A 147 10.79 61.54 2.02
N PHE A 148 10.58 62.67 1.32
CA PHE A 148 9.25 63.13 0.93
C PHE A 148 8.67 62.25 -0.19
N LEU A 149 9.44 61.98 -1.25
CA LEU A 149 9.01 61.13 -2.36
C LEU A 149 8.79 59.67 -1.92
N TRP A 150 9.57 59.17 -0.96
CA TRP A 150 9.34 57.86 -0.35
C TRP A 150 8.05 57.81 0.48
N LYS A 151 7.72 58.89 1.20
CA LYS A 151 6.42 59.04 1.89
C LYS A 151 5.26 59.12 0.89
N VAL A 152 5.39 59.85 -0.22
CA VAL A 152 4.39 59.92 -1.31
C VAL A 152 4.18 58.55 -1.94
N PHE A 153 5.27 57.84 -2.23
CA PHE A 153 5.25 56.48 -2.74
C PHE A 153 4.57 55.53 -1.74
N LYS A 154 4.98 55.48 -0.48
CA LYS A 154 4.38 54.57 0.54
C LYS A 154 2.92 54.87 0.88
N LYS A 155 2.42 56.08 0.63
CA LYS A 155 1.03 56.44 0.93
C LYS A 155 0.08 55.57 0.12
N ARG A 156 -0.76 54.80 0.82
CA ARG A 156 -1.89 54.08 0.22
C ARG A 156 -3.04 55.06 0.01
N ILE A 157 -3.43 55.27 -1.25
CA ILE A 157 -4.66 55.98 -1.56
C ILE A 157 -5.80 54.96 -1.48
N LYS A 158 -6.86 55.27 -0.71
CA LYS A 158 -8.12 54.52 -0.79
C LYS A 158 -8.75 54.79 -2.16
N ARG A 159 -8.59 53.85 -3.08
CA ARG A 159 -9.32 53.87 -4.35
C ARG A 159 -10.77 53.46 -4.07
N LYS A 160 -11.73 54.34 -4.37
CA LYS A 160 -13.11 53.92 -4.53
C LYS A 160 -13.17 53.10 -5.80
N LYS A 161 -13.49 51.82 -5.67
CA LYS A 161 -13.84 50.96 -6.80
C LYS A 161 -14.89 51.69 -7.63
N GLN A 162 -14.54 52.07 -8.85
CA GLN A 162 -15.46 52.66 -9.79
C GLN A 162 -16.49 51.57 -10.11
N GLU A 163 -17.70 51.74 -9.59
CA GLU A 163 -18.85 50.94 -9.99
C GLU A 163 -19.01 51.13 -11.49
N THR A 164 -18.63 50.11 -12.25
CA THR A 164 -19.10 49.94 -13.61
C THR A 164 -20.61 49.77 -13.52
N ALA A 165 -21.33 50.83 -13.83
CA ALA A 165 -22.73 50.80 -14.14
C ALA A 165 -22.94 49.85 -15.33
N ASP A 166 -23.31 48.60 -15.05
CA ASP A 166 -24.10 47.81 -15.98
C ASP A 166 -25.37 47.39 -15.25
N ALA A 167 -26.42 48.15 -15.55
CA ALA A 167 -27.76 47.94 -15.07
C ALA A 167 -28.42 46.83 -15.90
N GLY A 168 -28.46 45.63 -15.34
CA GLY A 168 -29.29 44.52 -15.79
C GLY A 168 -30.01 43.88 -14.60
N SER A 169 -31.17 44.44 -14.28
CA SER A 169 -32.15 43.99 -13.29
C SER A 169 -32.44 42.48 -13.33
N GLU A 170 -32.50 41.82 -12.18
CA GLU A 170 -33.73 41.19 -11.64
C GLU A 170 -33.49 40.45 -10.30
N GLU A 171 -34.03 41.05 -9.24
CA GLU A 171 -34.93 40.46 -8.23
C GLU A 171 -34.55 39.20 -7.40
N SER A 172 -34.45 39.47 -6.09
CA SER A 172 -35.28 38.89 -5.01
C SER A 172 -34.73 37.81 -4.05
N ASP A 173 -34.73 38.24 -2.78
CA ASP A 173 -35.11 37.54 -1.53
C ASP A 173 -34.05 36.81 -0.69
N GLY A 174 -33.79 37.39 0.50
CA GLY A 174 -34.30 36.74 1.72
C GLY A 174 -33.33 36.26 2.80
N SER A 175 -33.11 37.12 3.81
CA SER A 175 -32.89 36.77 5.24
C SER A 175 -31.53 36.18 5.66
N SER A 176 -30.97 36.36 6.86
CA SER A 176 -30.97 37.30 8.00
C SER A 176 -30.11 36.65 9.10
N SER A 177 -29.59 37.46 10.04
CA SER A 177 -28.97 37.13 11.35
C SER A 177 -27.44 36.92 11.35
N SER A 178 -26.65 37.89 11.85
CA SER A 178 -26.32 38.16 13.28
C SER A 178 -25.52 36.99 13.88
N ASP A 179 -24.32 37.12 14.44
CA ASP A 179 -23.82 38.15 15.36
C ASP A 179 -22.29 38.05 15.59
N ASP A 180 -21.71 39.19 15.99
CA ASP A 180 -20.53 39.47 16.84
C ASP A 180 -19.13 38.86 16.58
N SER A 181 -18.18 39.74 16.22
CA SER A 181 -16.91 39.81 16.97
C SER A 181 -16.33 41.23 16.97
N SER A 182 -16.70 41.98 18.01
CA SER A 182 -16.03 43.16 18.56
C SER A 182 -14.54 42.93 18.88
N PHE A 183 -13.77 44.04 18.90
CA PHE A 183 -12.44 44.25 19.53
C PHE A 183 -11.23 43.93 18.62
N ASP A 184 -10.25 44.81 18.35
CA ASP A 184 -9.67 45.91 19.14
C ASP A 184 -9.06 46.94 18.17
N GLU A 185 -9.52 48.19 18.27
CA GLU A 185 -9.00 49.33 17.52
C GLU A 185 -7.85 49.90 18.34
N SER A 186 -6.64 49.41 18.09
CA SER A 186 -5.43 49.97 18.69
C SER A 186 -5.16 51.33 18.03
N GLU A 187 -5.67 52.38 18.66
CA GLU A 187 -5.16 53.74 18.59
C GLU A 187 -3.66 53.71 18.89
N ASP A 188 -2.84 53.81 17.84
CA ASP A 188 -1.46 54.24 17.97
C ASP A 188 -1.42 55.74 17.63
N GLU A 189 -1.63 56.53 18.67
CA GLU A 189 -1.23 57.93 18.77
C GLU A 189 0.26 58.03 18.42
N SER A 190 0.54 58.38 17.17
CA SER A 190 1.86 58.88 16.76
C SER A 190 1.70 60.31 16.28
N GLU A 191 1.81 61.19 17.28
CA GLU A 191 2.24 62.58 17.28
C GLU A 191 2.16 63.37 15.97
N GLU A 192 1.38 64.45 16.06
CA GLU A 192 1.36 65.60 15.19
C GLU A 192 2.77 66.17 14.97
N ASP A 193 3.36 65.86 13.82
CA ASP A 193 4.42 66.68 13.24
C ASP A 193 3.77 67.64 12.24
N GLU A 194 3.77 68.92 12.62
CA GLU A 194 3.37 70.08 11.82
C GLU A 194 4.12 70.07 10.48
N ASN A 195 3.49 69.50 9.46
CA ASN A 195 3.56 69.95 8.06
C ASN A 195 2.53 69.16 7.25
N VAL A 196 1.30 69.70 7.22
CA VAL A 196 0.29 69.36 6.21
C VAL A 196 0.74 69.94 4.87
N LEU A 197 1.87 69.45 4.35
CA LEU A 197 2.17 69.54 2.93
C LEU A 197 1.27 68.52 2.26
N ASP A 198 0.29 69.03 1.52
CA ASP A 198 -0.56 68.24 0.65
C ASP A 198 0.34 67.39 -0.26
N LEU A 199 0.47 66.10 0.06
CA LEU A 199 1.40 65.16 -0.58
C LEU A 199 1.07 64.90 -2.07
N ASP A 200 -0.04 65.43 -2.55
CA ASP A 200 -0.44 65.44 -3.96
C ASP A 200 -0.05 66.76 -4.67
N SER A 201 0.54 67.73 -3.95
CA SER A 201 1.05 68.99 -4.48
C SER A 201 2.59 69.03 -4.41
N CYS A 202 3.23 69.26 -5.57
CA CYS A 202 4.70 69.28 -5.69
C CYS A 202 5.30 70.42 -4.83
N PRO A 203 6.21 70.12 -3.88
CA PRO A 203 6.83 71.15 -3.04
C PRO A 203 7.80 72.02 -3.85
N VAL A 204 7.95 73.28 -3.42
CA VAL A 204 8.75 74.29 -4.13
C VAL A 204 10.23 73.90 -4.11
N GLY A 205 10.75 73.40 -5.25
CA GLY A 205 12.15 73.00 -5.42
C GLY A 205 12.38 71.54 -5.83
N CYS A 206 11.33 70.71 -5.96
CA CYS A 206 11.41 69.36 -6.54
C CYS A 206 11.26 69.42 -8.06
N PRO A 207 12.03 68.65 -8.85
CA PRO A 207 11.77 68.49 -10.28
C PRO A 207 10.37 67.92 -10.48
N ILE A 208 9.55 68.58 -11.29
CA ILE A 208 8.15 68.19 -11.57
C ILE A 208 8.13 66.77 -12.17
N GLU A 209 9.13 66.42 -12.99
CA GLU A 209 9.29 65.10 -13.60
C GLU A 209 9.50 63.97 -12.58
N ASP A 210 10.27 64.21 -11.50
CA ASP A 210 10.52 63.20 -10.46
C ASP A 210 9.27 62.93 -9.61
N PHE A 211 8.47 63.97 -9.37
CA PHE A 211 7.20 63.87 -8.66
C PHE A 211 6.14 63.14 -9.49
N GLU A 212 5.97 63.50 -10.76
CA GLU A 212 5.06 62.83 -11.69
C GLU A 212 5.44 61.36 -11.91
N ASN A 213 6.73 61.05 -12.04
CA ASN A 213 7.23 59.67 -12.12
C ASN A 213 6.96 58.89 -10.82
N THR A 214 7.15 59.51 -9.66
CA THR A 214 6.85 58.89 -8.36
C THR A 214 5.36 58.58 -8.20
N CYS A 215 4.48 59.48 -8.66
CA CYS A 215 3.03 59.27 -8.69
C CYS A 215 2.64 58.15 -9.66
N ALA A 216 3.24 58.08 -10.85
CA ALA A 216 3.01 57.01 -11.82
C ALA A 216 3.46 55.63 -11.30
N ILE A 217 4.62 55.56 -10.63
CA ILE A 217 5.11 54.31 -10.01
C ILE A 217 4.22 53.91 -8.82
N ARG A 218 3.70 54.89 -8.06
CA ARG A 218 2.71 54.64 -6.98
C ARG A 218 1.42 54.02 -7.51
N GLU A 219 0.87 54.55 -8.61
CA GLU A 219 -0.33 54.00 -9.23
C GLU A 219 -0.11 52.55 -9.70
N ARG A 220 1.01 52.28 -10.40
CA ARG A 220 1.35 50.91 -10.82
C ARG A 220 1.55 49.97 -9.63
N ARG A 221 2.15 50.44 -8.52
CA ARG A 221 2.30 49.61 -7.32
C ARG A 221 0.95 49.26 -6.71
N LEU A 222 0.07 50.24 -6.59
CA LEU A 222 -1.27 50.02 -6.05
C LEU A 222 -2.09 49.07 -6.95
N ASP A 223 -1.93 49.11 -8.28
CA ASP A 223 -2.55 48.14 -9.20
C ASP A 223 -2.04 46.71 -8.95
N VAL A 224 -0.72 46.55 -8.79
CA VAL A 224 -0.11 45.26 -8.46
C VAL A 224 -0.53 44.78 -7.06
N GLU A 225 -0.67 45.67 -6.08
CA GLU A 225 -1.18 45.34 -4.74
C GLU A 225 -2.65 44.88 -4.77
N ASP A 226 -3.50 45.55 -5.55
CA ASP A 226 -4.91 45.19 -5.74
C ASP A 226 -5.02 43.82 -6.44
N ASP A 227 -4.28 43.60 -7.54
CA ASP A 227 -4.19 42.31 -8.24
C ASP A 227 -3.70 41.19 -7.29
N MET A 228 -2.69 41.46 -6.45
CA MET A 228 -2.23 40.50 -5.46
C MET A 228 -3.29 40.17 -4.41
N MET A 229 -4.09 41.14 -3.97
CA MET A 229 -5.17 40.88 -3.01
C MET A 229 -6.29 40.06 -3.65
N GLU A 230 -6.64 40.31 -4.90
CA GLU A 230 -7.63 39.52 -5.64
C GLU A 230 -7.16 38.09 -5.85
N GLU A 231 -5.92 37.89 -6.29
CA GLU A 231 -5.31 36.57 -6.45
C GLU A 231 -5.19 35.82 -5.12
N LYS A 232 -4.84 36.50 -4.01
CA LYS A 232 -4.86 35.90 -2.66
C LYS A 232 -6.26 35.42 -2.26
N LYS A 233 -7.30 36.23 -2.49
CA LYS A 233 -8.70 35.83 -2.21
C LYS A 233 -9.11 34.62 -3.04
N GLN A 234 -8.77 34.58 -4.33
CA GLN A 234 -9.06 33.43 -5.19
C GLN A 234 -8.32 32.16 -4.73
N LEU A 235 -7.07 32.31 -4.30
CA LEU A 235 -6.27 31.21 -3.74
C LEU A 235 -6.91 30.66 -2.45
N GLU A 236 -7.40 31.52 -1.57
CA GLU A 236 -8.14 31.11 -0.36
C GLU A 236 -9.44 30.37 -0.68
N LEU A 237 -10.19 30.81 -1.69
CA LEU A 237 -11.39 30.10 -2.17
C LEU A 237 -11.03 28.70 -2.69
N LEU A 238 -10.00 28.58 -3.54
CA LEU A 238 -9.53 27.29 -4.04
C LEU A 238 -9.02 26.37 -2.92
N ARG A 239 -8.40 26.92 -1.87
CA ARG A 239 -8.00 26.14 -0.67
C ARG A 239 -9.23 25.61 0.08
N LYS A 240 -10.27 26.43 0.28
CA LYS A 240 -11.53 25.99 0.90
C LYS A 240 -12.20 24.88 0.09
N ASP A 241 -12.20 25.00 -1.24
CA ASP A 241 -12.73 23.96 -2.14
C ASP A 241 -11.93 22.66 -2.05
N LEU A 242 -10.60 22.74 -1.98
CA LEU A 242 -9.72 21.58 -1.76
C LEU A 242 -10.02 20.91 -0.42
N GLU A 243 -10.18 21.67 0.66
CA GLU A 243 -10.55 21.13 1.98
C GLU A 243 -11.93 20.44 1.95
N SER A 244 -12.90 21.00 1.23
CA SER A 244 -14.22 20.37 1.02
C SER A 244 -14.10 19.06 0.25
N CYS A 245 -13.34 19.06 -0.86
CA CYS A 245 -13.12 17.88 -1.68
C CYS A 245 -12.34 16.78 -0.94
N THR A 246 -11.34 17.13 -0.12
CA THR A 246 -10.60 16.16 0.69
C THR A 246 -11.47 15.54 1.79
N LYS A 247 -12.39 16.30 2.41
CA LYS A 247 -13.40 15.73 3.32
C LYS A 247 -14.31 14.73 2.61
N LYS A 248 -14.80 15.07 1.41
CA LYS A 248 -15.61 14.15 0.57
C LYS A 248 -14.83 12.90 0.20
N GLN A 249 -13.54 13.04 -0.17
CA GLN A 249 -12.66 11.91 -0.48
C GLN A 249 -12.57 10.93 0.70
N ARG A 250 -12.37 11.41 1.94
CA ARG A 250 -12.32 10.53 3.12
C ARG A 250 -13.61 9.74 3.33
N ILE A 251 -14.76 10.36 3.09
CA ILE A 251 -16.07 9.71 3.18
C ILE A 251 -16.18 8.62 2.10
N VAL A 252 -15.87 8.93 0.84
CA VAL A 252 -15.91 7.95 -0.26
C VAL A 252 -14.92 6.80 -0.02
N ASP A 253 -13.71 7.09 0.45
CA ASP A 253 -12.71 6.07 0.79
C ASP A 253 -13.19 5.15 1.92
N SER A 254 -13.88 5.70 2.93
CA SER A 254 -14.48 4.89 4.00
C SER A 254 -15.61 4.00 3.49
N GLY A 255 -16.49 4.53 2.63
CA GLY A 255 -17.58 3.78 2.02
C GLY A 255 -17.08 2.70 1.06
N LEU A 256 -16.00 2.96 0.33
CA LEU A 256 -15.34 2.00 -0.53
C LEU A 256 -14.69 0.85 0.26
N LYS A 257 -14.01 1.16 1.38
CA LYS A 257 -13.49 0.13 2.29
C LYS A 257 -14.60 -0.72 2.87
N GLN A 258 -15.73 -0.11 3.24
CA GLN A 258 -16.89 -0.85 3.71
C GLN A 258 -17.45 -1.78 2.62
N ALA A 259 -17.68 -1.28 1.40
CA ALA A 259 -18.16 -2.07 0.27
C ALA A 259 -17.20 -3.23 -0.09
N GLN A 260 -15.88 -3.00 0.00
CA GLN A 260 -14.86 -4.04 -0.17
C GLN A 260 -14.95 -5.10 0.91
N SER A 261 -15.03 -4.70 2.19
CA SER A 261 -15.18 -5.64 3.30
C SER A 261 -16.47 -6.46 3.22
N GLU A 262 -17.57 -5.86 2.79
CA GLU A 262 -18.85 -6.56 2.59
C GLU A 262 -18.73 -7.60 1.45
N LEU A 263 -18.09 -7.25 0.34
CA LEU A 263 -17.82 -8.17 -0.77
C LEU A 263 -16.90 -9.32 -0.35
N GLU A 264 -15.83 -9.04 0.40
CA GLU A 264 -14.92 -10.06 0.93
C GLU A 264 -15.62 -11.01 1.90
N ALA A 265 -16.43 -10.47 2.82
CA ALA A 265 -17.22 -11.27 3.74
C ALA A 265 -18.19 -12.20 2.99
N PHE A 266 -18.83 -11.67 1.94
CA PHE A 266 -19.71 -12.45 1.07
C PHE A 266 -18.97 -13.54 0.29
N GLN A 267 -17.78 -13.24 -0.26
CA GLN A 267 -16.95 -14.24 -0.92
C GLN A 267 -16.50 -15.36 0.03
N LEU A 268 -16.18 -15.01 1.28
CA LEU A 268 -15.87 -16.00 2.32
C LEU A 268 -17.10 -16.86 2.65
N GLU A 269 -18.30 -16.28 2.73
CA GLU A 269 -19.53 -17.06 2.92
C GLU A 269 -19.79 -18.01 1.74
N LYS A 270 -19.63 -17.52 0.50
CA LYS A 270 -19.71 -18.34 -0.72
C LYS A 270 -18.72 -19.50 -0.66
N GLN A 271 -17.46 -19.25 -0.30
CA GLN A 271 -16.45 -20.29 -0.16
C GLN A 271 -16.78 -21.29 0.95
N ARG A 272 -17.32 -20.84 2.09
CA ARG A 272 -17.77 -21.73 3.16
C ARG A 272 -18.88 -22.66 2.67
N LYS A 273 -19.93 -22.13 2.03
CA LYS A 273 -21.02 -22.98 1.50
C LYS A 273 -20.56 -23.91 0.39
N LEU A 274 -19.60 -23.50 -0.45
CA LEU A 274 -18.99 -24.39 -1.45
C LEU A 274 -18.20 -25.53 -0.79
N ASN A 275 -17.48 -25.25 0.30
CA ASN A 275 -16.73 -26.26 1.04
C ASN A 275 -17.64 -27.22 1.83
N GLU A 276 -18.88 -26.84 2.12
CA GLU A 276 -19.90 -27.71 2.72
C GLU A 276 -20.51 -28.69 1.71
N LEU A 277 -20.25 -28.52 0.40
CA LEU A 277 -20.75 -29.45 -0.61
C LEU A 277 -20.06 -30.81 -0.51
N ASP A 278 -20.87 -31.87 -0.51
CA ASP A 278 -20.38 -33.23 -0.45
C ASP A 278 -19.61 -33.62 -1.71
N ALA A 279 -18.34 -33.99 -1.53
CA ALA A 279 -17.50 -34.53 -2.58
C ALA A 279 -17.58 -36.06 -2.59
N ILE A 280 -17.95 -36.62 -3.74
CA ILE A 280 -18.10 -38.07 -3.88
C ILE A 280 -16.76 -38.69 -4.28
N VAL A 281 -16.26 -39.60 -3.45
CA VAL A 281 -15.00 -40.32 -3.66
C VAL A 281 -15.25 -41.81 -3.80
N ILE A 282 -14.84 -42.39 -4.93
CA ILE A 282 -14.90 -43.84 -5.16
C ILE A 282 -13.60 -44.46 -4.67
N LEU A 283 -13.70 -45.30 -3.64
CA LEU A 283 -12.58 -46.04 -3.07
C LEU A 283 -12.69 -47.52 -3.40
N ARG A 284 -11.55 -48.15 -3.68
CA ARG A 284 -11.44 -49.61 -3.71
C ARG A 284 -11.28 -50.14 -2.30
N MET A 285 -11.76 -51.35 -2.03
CA MET A 285 -11.67 -51.97 -0.69
C MET A 285 -10.23 -52.04 -0.15
N ASN A 286 -9.24 -52.23 -1.02
CA ASN A 286 -7.83 -52.25 -0.64
C ASN A 286 -7.24 -50.88 -0.25
N GLN A 287 -7.96 -49.78 -0.51
CA GLN A 287 -7.54 -48.43 -0.15
C GLN A 287 -8.05 -48.03 1.25
N ILE A 288 -9.00 -48.77 1.81
CA ILE A 288 -9.57 -48.51 3.13
C ILE A 288 -8.64 -49.12 4.18
N GLN A 289 -7.98 -48.27 4.96
CA GLN A 289 -7.15 -48.67 6.10
C GLN A 289 -7.87 -48.45 7.44
N TYR A 290 -9.10 -47.94 7.39
CA TYR A 290 -9.94 -47.73 8.56
C TYR A 290 -10.59 -49.05 8.97
N HIS A 291 -10.01 -49.69 9.97
CA HIS A 291 -10.49 -50.95 10.54
C HIS A 291 -10.77 -50.76 12.03
N VAL A 292 -11.97 -51.12 12.46
CA VAL A 292 -12.34 -51.21 13.87
C VAL A 292 -12.59 -52.69 14.16
N ASN A 293 -11.88 -53.25 15.16
CA ASN A 293 -11.95 -54.67 15.52
C ASN A 293 -11.70 -55.65 14.36
N GLY A 294 -10.82 -55.29 13.41
CA GLY A 294 -10.45 -56.16 12.29
C GLY A 294 -11.44 -56.20 11.12
N THR A 295 -12.54 -55.43 11.18
CA THR A 295 -13.51 -55.29 10.10
C THR A 295 -13.63 -53.84 9.64
N VAL A 296 -13.99 -53.63 8.37
CA VAL A 296 -14.35 -52.29 7.86
C VAL A 296 -15.77 -51.99 8.36
N PRO A 297 -15.97 -50.92 9.16
CA PRO A 297 -17.30 -50.52 9.62
C PRO A 297 -18.22 -50.18 8.46
N ALA A 298 -19.52 -50.44 8.62
CA ALA A 298 -20.54 -50.07 7.63
C ALA A 298 -20.72 -48.55 7.51
N ASP A 299 -20.42 -47.81 8.59
CA ASP A 299 -20.40 -46.36 8.61
C ASP A 299 -18.97 -45.83 8.65
N LEU A 300 -18.61 -45.02 7.66
CA LEU A 300 -17.31 -44.38 7.50
C LEU A 300 -17.38 -42.86 7.72
N SER A 301 -18.49 -42.35 8.27
CA SER A 301 -18.72 -40.91 8.54
C SER A 301 -17.61 -40.26 9.39
N VAL A 302 -17.02 -41.01 10.32
CA VAL A 302 -15.92 -40.54 11.20
C VAL A 302 -14.54 -40.66 10.52
N GLY A 303 -14.46 -41.31 9.37
CA GLY A 303 -13.21 -41.58 8.66
C GLY A 303 -12.66 -40.34 7.95
N LEU A 304 -11.38 -40.04 8.16
CA LEU A 304 -10.69 -38.99 7.41
C LEU A 304 -10.09 -39.55 6.11
N ILE A 305 -10.42 -38.94 4.98
CA ILE A 305 -9.85 -39.29 3.67
C ILE A 305 -8.72 -38.30 3.35
N PHE A 306 -7.52 -38.82 3.13
CA PHE A 306 -6.38 -38.02 2.66
C PHE A 306 -5.52 -38.85 1.71
N ALA A 307 -4.79 -38.17 0.84
CA ALA A 307 -3.83 -38.83 -0.03
C ALA A 307 -2.65 -39.37 0.80
N ARG A 308 -2.20 -40.60 0.50
CA ARG A 308 -1.14 -41.28 1.27
C ARG A 308 0.16 -40.45 1.39
N HIS A 309 0.49 -39.65 0.38
CA HIS A 309 1.67 -38.78 0.42
C HIS A 309 1.55 -37.66 1.47
N ASN A 310 0.34 -37.19 1.78
CA ASN A 310 0.12 -36.17 2.81
C ASN A 310 0.54 -36.66 4.19
N LEU A 311 0.41 -37.96 4.49
CA LEU A 311 0.97 -38.52 5.73
C LEU A 311 2.48 -38.38 5.77
N TYR A 312 3.17 -38.69 4.67
CA TYR A 312 4.63 -38.58 4.63
C TYR A 312 5.08 -37.13 4.82
N ILE A 313 4.39 -36.19 4.17
CA ILE A 313 4.64 -34.75 4.35
C ILE A 313 4.39 -34.34 5.81
N LEU A 314 3.28 -34.79 6.41
CA LEU A 314 2.95 -34.49 7.79
C LEU A 314 4.00 -35.04 8.75
N TYR A 315 4.44 -36.29 8.57
CA TYR A 315 5.52 -36.88 9.37
C TYR A 315 6.81 -36.07 9.26
N ARG A 316 7.22 -35.68 8.04
CA ARG A 316 8.41 -34.82 7.86
C ARG A 316 8.22 -33.45 8.53
N ARG A 317 7.03 -32.87 8.44
CA ARG A 317 6.74 -31.57 9.07
C ARG A 317 6.75 -31.67 10.59
N ILE A 318 6.25 -32.75 11.17
CA ILE A 318 6.30 -33.00 12.63
C ILE A 318 7.75 -33.09 13.09
N VAL A 319 8.62 -33.79 12.36
CA VAL A 319 10.05 -33.86 12.68
C VAL A 319 10.69 -32.46 12.61
N ALA A 320 10.45 -31.73 11.52
CA ALA A 320 10.95 -30.35 11.35
C ALA A 320 10.48 -29.41 12.48
N LEU A 321 9.19 -29.46 12.83
CA LEU A 321 8.63 -28.65 13.93
C LEU A 321 9.22 -29.03 15.28
N THR A 322 9.55 -30.30 15.50
CA THR A 322 10.19 -30.76 16.73
C THR A 322 11.62 -30.20 16.84
N GLU A 323 12.35 -30.16 15.73
CA GLU A 323 13.67 -29.53 15.65
C GLU A 323 13.60 -28.01 15.82
N GLU A 324 12.65 -27.35 15.15
CA GLU A 324 12.40 -25.90 15.30
C GLU A 324 12.06 -25.55 16.75
N LYS A 325 11.19 -26.31 17.41
CA LYS A 325 10.84 -26.13 18.83
C LYS A 325 12.06 -26.31 19.74
N LYS A 326 12.95 -27.26 19.43
CA LYS A 326 14.20 -27.46 20.18
C LYS A 326 15.15 -26.28 19.99
N ARG A 327 15.26 -25.74 18.77
CA ARG A 327 16.07 -24.56 18.45
C ARG A 327 15.54 -23.31 19.17
N GLN A 328 14.25 -23.02 19.05
CA GLN A 328 13.61 -21.87 19.71
C GLN A 328 13.76 -21.92 21.23
N ARG A 329 13.67 -23.11 21.85
CA ARG A 329 13.92 -23.26 23.30
C ARG A 329 15.36 -22.91 23.69
N ARG A 330 16.35 -23.23 22.85
CA ARG A 330 17.75 -22.83 23.07
C ARG A 330 17.92 -21.32 22.94
N GLU A 331 17.42 -20.74 21.86
CA GLU A 331 17.46 -19.29 21.63
C GLU A 331 16.76 -18.51 22.75
N GLN A 332 15.60 -18.99 23.23
CA GLN A 332 14.90 -18.39 24.36
C GLN A 332 15.72 -18.46 25.66
N LYS A 333 16.43 -19.58 25.89
CA LYS A 333 17.31 -19.73 27.05
C LYS A 333 18.48 -18.76 26.95
N ASP A 334 19.16 -18.71 25.80
CA ASP A 334 20.31 -17.82 25.58
C ASP A 334 19.89 -16.35 25.68
N ALA A 335 18.70 -15.99 25.19
CA ALA A 335 18.15 -14.64 25.32
C ALA A 335 17.85 -14.27 26.78
N LYS A 336 17.30 -15.21 27.57
CA LYS A 336 17.10 -15.01 29.01
C LYS A 336 18.44 -14.81 29.74
N ASP A 337 19.44 -15.63 29.44
CA ASP A 337 20.76 -15.54 30.04
C ASP A 337 21.42 -14.19 29.68
N LYS A 338 21.34 -13.76 28.41
CA LYS A 338 21.79 -12.43 27.96
C LYS A 338 21.04 -11.30 28.67
N HIS A 339 19.72 -11.41 28.82
CA HIS A 339 18.92 -10.40 29.52
C HIS A 339 19.36 -10.25 30.98
N VAL A 340 19.57 -11.37 31.69
CA VAL A 340 20.07 -11.36 33.07
C VAL A 340 21.47 -10.73 33.15
N MET A 341 22.37 -11.07 32.22
CA MET A 341 23.71 -10.47 32.16
C MET A 341 23.65 -8.95 31.92
N LEU A 342 22.87 -8.51 30.95
CA LEU A 342 22.68 -7.08 30.66
C LEU A 342 22.05 -6.33 31.84
N GLN A 343 21.10 -6.94 32.55
CA GLN A 343 20.51 -6.33 33.74
C GLN A 343 21.52 -6.18 34.88
N LYS A 344 22.43 -7.15 35.05
CA LYS A 344 23.56 -7.04 35.99
C LYS A 344 24.50 -5.91 35.57
N HIS A 345 24.89 -5.84 34.29
CA HIS A 345 25.76 -4.79 33.77
C HIS A 345 25.11 -3.40 33.93
N LYS A 346 23.81 -3.26 33.63
CA LYS A 346 23.07 -2.01 33.85
C LYS A 346 23.16 -1.55 35.31
N LYS A 347 22.98 -2.47 36.28
CA LYS A 347 23.11 -2.13 37.71
C LYS A 347 24.54 -1.74 38.09
N LEU A 348 25.56 -2.35 37.49
CA LEU A 348 26.95 -1.97 37.71
C LEU A 348 27.24 -0.58 37.15
N PHE A 349 26.86 -0.32 35.90
CA PHE A 349 27.03 0.99 35.27
C PHE A 349 26.23 2.09 35.96
N GLN A 350 25.03 1.80 36.49
CA GLN A 350 24.29 2.75 37.31
C GLN A 350 25.07 3.12 38.58
N LYS A 351 25.65 2.13 39.28
CA LYS A 351 26.49 2.40 40.45
C LYS A 351 27.76 3.17 40.11
N GLU A 352 28.35 2.91 38.95
CA GLU A 352 29.52 3.67 38.47
C GLU A 352 29.15 5.10 38.09
N LEU A 353 28.02 5.31 37.41
CA LEU A 353 27.48 6.64 37.11
C LEU A 353 27.13 7.42 38.38
N GLU A 354 26.50 6.78 39.37
CA GLU A 354 26.22 7.40 40.67
C GLU A 354 27.52 7.83 41.37
N LYS A 355 28.56 6.98 41.33
CA LYS A 355 29.89 7.33 41.87
C LYS A 355 30.52 8.50 41.12
N LEU A 356 30.48 8.48 39.78
CA LEU A 356 31.04 9.55 38.95
C LEU A 356 30.27 10.85 39.13
N SER A 357 28.93 10.83 39.16
CA SER A 357 28.09 11.98 39.49
C SER A 357 28.46 12.54 40.86
N ALA A 358 28.58 11.70 41.89
CA ALA A 358 28.97 12.14 43.22
C ALA A 358 30.43 12.64 43.33
N ILE A 359 31.30 12.31 42.37
CA ILE A 359 32.64 12.91 42.24
C ILE A 359 32.50 14.26 41.56
N CYS A 360 31.79 14.34 40.43
CA CYS A 360 31.52 15.59 39.71
C CYS A 360 30.83 16.62 40.60
N ASP A 361 29.77 16.25 41.31
CA ASP A 361 29.05 17.13 42.24
C ASP A 361 29.97 17.66 43.33
N ARG A 362 30.89 16.82 43.83
CA ARG A 362 31.86 17.21 44.86
C ARG A 362 32.93 18.16 44.31
N GLU A 363 33.48 17.85 43.14
CA GLU A 363 34.40 18.75 42.45
C GLU A 363 33.74 20.08 42.06
N MET A 364 32.46 20.07 41.69
CA MET A 364 31.70 21.28 41.40
C MET A 364 31.46 22.12 42.67
N ILE A 365 31.13 21.49 43.80
CA ILE A 365 31.02 22.19 45.09
C ILE A 365 32.38 22.75 45.52
N ASP A 366 33.45 21.98 45.40
CA ASP A 366 34.80 22.41 45.82
C ASP A 366 35.31 23.58 44.96
N LYS A 367 35.00 23.59 43.66
CA LYS A 367 35.46 24.65 42.73
C LYS A 367 34.53 25.85 42.62
N PHE A 368 33.21 25.64 42.64
CA PHE A 368 32.21 26.67 42.35
C PHE A 368 31.25 26.97 43.52
N GLY A 369 31.30 26.21 44.61
CA GLY A 369 30.46 26.41 45.80
C GLY A 369 28.97 26.08 45.60
N LYS A 370 28.57 25.67 44.39
CA LYS A 370 27.21 25.28 43.99
C LYS A 370 27.27 24.18 42.93
N ILE A 371 26.26 23.31 42.91
CA ILE A 371 26.04 22.33 41.85
C ILE A 371 25.27 23.06 40.75
N ASP A 372 25.86 23.22 39.57
CA ASP A 372 25.24 23.89 38.42
C ASP A 372 25.46 23.06 37.15
N ASP A 373 24.58 23.18 36.15
CA ASP A 373 24.66 22.40 34.92
C ASP A 373 25.88 22.81 34.08
N ILE A 374 26.83 21.89 33.89
CA ILE A 374 28.10 22.13 33.18
C ILE A 374 27.85 22.62 31.74
N GLU A 375 26.83 22.10 31.04
CA GLU A 375 26.45 22.54 29.69
C GLU A 375 25.99 24.00 29.64
N ARG A 376 25.38 24.51 30.72
CA ARG A 376 25.00 25.93 30.81
C ARG A 376 26.21 26.82 31.10
N MET A 377 27.18 26.31 31.86
CA MET A 377 28.42 27.04 32.15
C MET A 377 29.33 27.16 30.92
N GLU A 378 29.43 26.12 30.09
CA GLU A 378 30.18 26.18 28.82
C GLU A 378 29.62 27.25 27.87
N GLY A 379 28.29 27.45 27.83
CA GLY A 379 27.68 28.52 27.04
C GLY A 379 27.92 29.95 27.55
N VAL A 380 28.32 30.11 28.83
CA VAL A 380 28.53 31.42 29.47
C VAL A 380 30.00 31.83 29.51
N VAL A 381 30.93 30.85 29.48
CA VAL A 381 32.38 31.11 29.53
C VAL A 381 32.94 31.66 28.20
N ILE A 382 32.24 31.46 27.09
CA ILE A 382 32.59 32.08 25.80
C ILE A 382 32.14 33.55 25.85
N ASN A 383 32.97 34.40 26.46
CA ASN A 383 32.80 35.84 26.35
C ASN A 383 33.29 36.24 24.93
N PRO A 384 32.40 36.60 23.99
CA PRO A 384 32.76 36.82 22.58
C PRO A 384 33.84 37.89 22.41
N LYS A 385 33.94 38.83 23.36
CA LYS A 385 34.99 39.87 23.38
C LYS A 385 36.39 39.32 23.63
N LEU A 386 36.51 38.23 24.39
CA LEU A 386 37.79 37.59 24.67
C LEU A 386 38.30 36.80 23.46
N GLU A 387 37.41 36.10 22.75
CA GLU A 387 37.76 35.43 21.48
C GLU A 387 38.14 36.44 20.39
N GLU A 388 37.41 37.56 20.28
CA GLU A 388 37.77 38.67 19.39
C GLU A 388 39.13 39.30 19.73
N LEU A 389 39.48 39.37 21.02
CA LEU A 389 40.79 39.89 21.45
C LEU A 389 41.91 38.89 21.20
N THR A 390 41.69 37.59 21.42
CA THR A 390 42.70 36.56 21.12
C THR A 390 42.93 36.41 19.63
N THR A 391 41.89 36.52 18.81
CA THR A 391 42.03 36.51 17.34
C THR A 391 42.76 37.76 16.87
N LYS A 392 42.46 38.95 17.40
CA LYS A 392 43.23 40.17 17.10
C LYS A 392 44.69 40.07 17.52
N MET A 393 44.99 39.46 18.67
CA MET A 393 46.37 39.27 19.14
C MET A 393 47.15 38.29 18.25
N LEU A 394 46.51 37.21 17.80
CA LEU A 394 47.10 36.25 16.86
C LEU A 394 47.39 36.89 15.49
N ILE A 395 46.48 37.72 14.98
CA ILE A 395 46.68 38.47 13.74
C ILE A 395 47.85 39.44 13.89
N LEU A 396 47.94 40.17 15.02
CA LEU A 396 49.06 41.07 15.30
C LEU A 396 50.39 40.31 15.40
N GLN A 397 50.41 39.11 16.00
CA GLN A 397 51.61 38.28 16.07
C GLN A 397 52.06 37.80 14.69
N GLU A 398 51.13 37.36 13.83
CA GLU A 398 51.46 37.01 12.44
C GLU A 398 51.92 38.22 11.61
N GLU A 399 51.45 39.42 11.92
CA GLU A 399 51.95 40.66 11.31
C GLU A 399 53.36 40.98 11.77
N PHE A 400 53.65 40.87 13.07
CA PHE A 400 55.01 41.07 13.61
C PHE A 400 56.00 40.01 13.12
N GLU A 401 55.60 38.74 13.03
CA GLU A 401 56.45 37.68 12.48
C GLU A 401 56.73 37.91 10.99
N ARG A 402 55.73 38.38 10.23
CA ARG A 402 55.95 38.80 8.83
C ARG A 402 56.91 39.97 8.73
N GLU A 403 56.75 41.00 9.56
CA GLU A 403 57.68 42.14 9.60
C GLU A 403 59.10 41.74 10.02
N GLU A 404 59.27 40.83 10.98
CA GLU A 404 60.58 40.28 11.35
C GLU A 404 61.21 39.51 10.17
N THR A 405 60.46 38.67 9.47
CA THR A 405 60.98 37.96 8.28
C THR A 405 61.31 38.90 7.13
N GLU A 406 60.55 39.98 6.93
CA GLU A 406 60.85 41.01 5.92
C GLU A 406 62.11 41.81 6.29
N LEU A 407 62.33 42.09 7.58
CA LEU A 407 63.55 42.73 8.07
C LEU A 407 64.77 41.82 7.94
N GLU A 408 64.65 40.53 8.23
CA GLU A 408 65.73 39.53 8.04
C GLU A 408 66.12 39.35 6.56
N VAL A 409 65.15 39.48 5.63
CA VAL A 409 65.40 39.47 4.18
C VAL A 409 66.02 40.79 3.70
N SER A 410 65.80 41.90 4.39
CA SER A 410 66.43 43.20 4.06
C SER A 410 67.89 43.35 4.53
N TYR A 411 68.32 42.51 5.48
CA TYR A 411 69.67 42.54 6.07
C TYR A 411 70.64 41.49 5.49
N ASN A 412 70.17 40.60 4.61
CA ASN A 412 70.97 39.72 3.75
C ASN A 412 70.99 40.22 2.31
#